data_AF-Q6FWI7-F1
#
_entry.id   AF-Q6FWI7-F1
#
_cell.length_a   1.000
_cell.length_b   1.000
_cell.length_c   1.000
_cell.angle_alpha   90.00
_cell.angle_beta   90.00
_cell.angle_gamma   90.00
#
_symmetry.space_group_name_H-M   'P 1'
#
loop_
_entity.id
_entity.type
_entity.pdbx_description
1 polymer ?
#
loop_
_entity_poly.entity_id
_entity_poly.type
_entity_poly.pdbx_seq_one_letter_code
_entity_poly.pdbx_strand_id
1 'polypeptide(L)'
;MIISRGSHVDEEPVAKKPRISVGEMTDDTTDDGLNTEEIRAPYTTEEMDEPEKAALLPKIPKKSPVSIGMNPENGKYVLPNYSKDESLNARKFLKYYGLRKFLDTYLPEELNSLYIYSLIKLLGFEIRDKELLSSLYRFFHPVKSSDQFKLEYEDFTDPLEKKEAVKLIKDLQKAINRVLATRIRLSNFYTIDHFVSKIKKAERILVLTGAGVSTSLGIPDFRSSEGFYSKIQHLGLDDPQDVFNYDIFMQDPSVFYNIAHMILPPENMYSPLHSFIKMLQDKGKLLRNYTQNIDNLESYAGIDPEKLVQCHGSFATASCVTCHWQIPGEKIFSNIRSMELPLCPYCYQKRREYFPNTGDEEYDTLKGNLESGIQNNNFALKSYGVLKPDITFFGEALPSKFHKTIREDIMKCDLLICIGTSLKVAPVSEIVNMIPAYVPQVLINKDPVKHAEFDIELLGFCDDVATVVAQKCEWDIPHKDWEGKLKKKRFDVNEIERGVFNIEAGSPE
;
A
#
# COMPACT_ATOMS: atom_id res chain seq x y z
N MET A 1 32.79 3.90 -11.76
CA MET A 1 31.66 3.65 -12.70
C MET A 1 31.30 4.99 -13.28
N ILE A 2 31.65 5.27 -14.53
CA ILE A 2 31.38 6.59 -15.13
C ILE A 2 29.92 6.61 -15.58
N ILE A 3 29.13 7.51 -14.99
CA ILE A 3 27.88 7.99 -15.56
C ILE A 3 28.31 8.97 -16.66
N SER A 4 28.41 8.53 -17.93
CA SER A 4 28.83 9.43 -19.01
C SER A 4 27.62 10.06 -19.71
N ARG A 5 27.72 11.36 -19.96
CA ARG A 5 26.83 12.13 -20.83
C ARG A 5 27.19 11.84 -22.29
N GLY A 6 26.24 11.33 -23.07
CA GLY A 6 26.38 11.14 -24.51
C GLY A 6 25.73 12.28 -25.30
N SER A 7 26.57 13.10 -25.93
CA SER A 7 26.32 14.02 -27.07
C SER A 7 27.70 14.58 -27.45
N HIS A 8 28.23 14.65 -28.66
CA HIS A 8 27.77 14.53 -30.05
C HIS A 8 29.03 14.29 -30.92
N VAL A 9 28.85 13.72 -32.12
CA VAL A 9 29.59 14.02 -33.38
C VAL A 9 31.13 13.91 -33.42
N ASP A 10 31.56 13.01 -34.29
CA ASP A 10 32.84 12.83 -35.02
C ASP A 10 33.95 13.89 -34.87
N GLU A 11 35.15 13.47 -34.39
CA GLU A 11 36.41 13.44 -35.18
C GLU A 11 37.64 13.02 -34.34
N GLU A 12 38.34 12.01 -34.88
CA GLU A 12 39.73 11.54 -34.72
C GLU A 12 40.34 10.97 -33.40
N PRO A 13 41.27 9.98 -33.51
CA PRO A 13 41.49 8.97 -32.47
C PRO A 13 42.89 9.03 -31.84
N VAL A 14 43.00 9.12 -30.50
CA VAL A 14 44.26 8.85 -29.79
C VAL A 14 44.04 8.07 -28.49
N ALA A 15 44.75 6.94 -28.39
CA ALA A 15 45.11 6.12 -27.22
C ALA A 15 44.00 5.42 -26.40
N LYS A 16 43.79 4.14 -26.75
CA LYS A 16 43.01 3.10 -26.03
C LYS A 16 43.52 2.84 -24.59
N LYS A 17 42.64 2.94 -23.59
CA LYS A 17 42.66 2.20 -22.29
C LYS A 17 41.20 1.94 -21.83
N PRO A 18 40.92 0.91 -21.02
CA PRO A 18 39.82 -0.04 -21.24
C PRO A 18 38.43 0.51 -20.94
N ARG A 19 37.50 0.35 -21.90
CA ARG A 19 36.05 0.55 -21.75
C ARG A 19 35.45 -0.71 -21.12
N ILE A 20 34.65 -0.57 -20.06
CA ILE A 20 33.82 -1.64 -19.48
C ILE A 20 32.36 -1.27 -19.70
N SER A 21 31.68 -2.03 -20.56
CA SER A 21 30.26 -1.96 -20.88
C SER A 21 29.43 -2.65 -19.80
N VAL A 22 28.31 -2.04 -19.38
CA VAL A 22 27.20 -2.77 -18.77
C VAL A 22 26.17 -2.98 -19.88
N GLY A 23 26.37 -4.07 -20.63
CA GLY A 23 25.33 -4.65 -21.46
C GLY A 23 24.42 -5.51 -20.58
N GLU A 24 23.13 -5.52 -20.93
CA GLU A 24 22.20 -6.64 -20.77
C GLU A 24 22.22 -7.34 -19.41
N MET A 25 21.39 -6.84 -18.48
CA MET A 25 20.87 -7.63 -17.37
C MET A 25 19.37 -7.32 -17.20
N THR A 26 18.62 -7.72 -18.23
CA THR A 26 17.22 -8.14 -18.11
C THR A 26 17.23 -9.67 -18.01
N ASP A 27 16.24 -10.23 -17.30
CA ASP A 27 16.05 -11.66 -16.99
C ASP A 27 17.02 -12.28 -15.96
N ASP A 28 16.53 -12.39 -14.72
CA ASP A 28 16.22 -13.68 -14.09
C ASP A 28 15.96 -13.47 -12.59
N THR A 29 14.69 -13.35 -12.20
CA THR A 29 14.14 -13.90 -10.94
C THR A 29 12.62 -13.71 -10.90
N THR A 30 11.92 -14.80 -11.22
CA THR A 30 10.76 -15.35 -10.49
C THR A 30 9.50 -14.47 -10.30
N ASP A 31 8.55 -14.73 -11.19
CA ASP A 31 7.16 -15.14 -10.91
C ASP A 31 6.35 -14.30 -9.92
N ASP A 32 5.86 -13.15 -10.39
CA ASP A 32 4.56 -12.59 -10.03
C ASP A 32 4.10 -11.70 -11.20
N GLY A 33 2.92 -12.03 -11.76
CA GLY A 33 2.41 -11.52 -13.05
C GLY A 33 2.01 -10.04 -13.12
N LEU A 34 2.95 -9.13 -12.85
CA LEU A 34 2.86 -7.71 -13.19
C LEU A 34 4.02 -7.33 -14.10
N ASN A 35 3.72 -7.21 -15.39
CA ASN A 35 4.64 -6.74 -16.43
C ASN A 35 5.25 -5.39 -15.98
N THR A 36 6.52 -5.39 -15.60
CA THR A 36 7.25 -4.24 -15.05
C THR A 36 7.66 -3.22 -16.12
N GLU A 37 7.34 -3.45 -17.39
CA GLU A 37 7.70 -2.58 -18.52
C GLU A 37 6.70 -1.45 -18.84
N GLU A 38 5.58 -1.32 -18.11
CA GLU A 38 4.59 -0.24 -18.35
C GLU A 38 4.49 0.83 -17.24
N ILE A 39 5.52 1.01 -16.42
CA ILE A 39 5.60 2.21 -15.53
C ILE A 39 6.01 3.43 -16.39
N ARG A 40 5.09 3.86 -17.25
CA ARG A 40 5.17 5.14 -17.97
C ARG A 40 5.09 6.25 -16.92
N ALA A 41 6.08 7.14 -16.90
CA ALA A 41 6.11 8.28 -15.98
C ALA A 41 4.76 9.04 -16.02
N PRO A 42 4.05 9.21 -14.89
CA PRO A 42 2.63 9.59 -14.87
C PRO A 42 2.34 11.06 -15.19
N TYR A 43 3.28 11.78 -15.81
CA TYR A 43 3.25 13.25 -15.90
C TYR A 43 2.84 13.80 -17.28
N THR A 44 2.24 13.00 -18.17
CA THR A 44 1.88 13.44 -19.53
C THR A 44 0.40 13.24 -19.85
N THR A 45 -0.46 14.14 -19.37
CA THR A 45 -1.75 14.46 -20.03
C THR A 45 -2.09 15.94 -19.86
N GLU A 46 -2.64 16.51 -20.94
CA GLU A 46 -2.90 17.92 -21.18
C GLU A 46 -4.19 18.46 -20.50
N GLU A 47 -4.86 17.68 -19.65
CA GLU A 47 -6.22 17.96 -19.14
C GLU A 47 -6.30 18.24 -17.63
N MET A 48 -5.31 18.91 -17.03
CA MET A 48 -5.22 19.02 -15.57
C MET A 48 -5.37 20.46 -15.06
N ASP A 49 -6.13 20.65 -13.98
CA ASP A 49 -6.18 21.89 -13.21
C ASP A 49 -4.76 22.26 -12.72
N GLU A 50 -4.27 23.43 -13.13
CA GLU A 50 -2.91 23.94 -12.85
C GLU A 50 -2.43 23.87 -11.38
N PRO A 51 -3.27 24.08 -10.34
CA PRO A 51 -2.79 24.17 -8.96
C PRO A 51 -2.21 22.87 -8.42
N GLU A 52 -2.78 21.72 -8.80
CA GLU A 52 -2.36 20.41 -8.28
C GLU A 52 -1.02 19.97 -8.90
N LYS A 53 -0.78 20.26 -10.18
CA LYS A 53 0.54 20.09 -10.82
C LYS A 53 1.61 20.96 -10.14
N ALA A 54 1.26 22.21 -9.84
CA ALA A 54 2.20 23.16 -9.26
C ALA A 54 2.75 22.70 -7.90
N ALA A 55 1.97 21.97 -7.11
CA ALA A 55 2.41 21.45 -5.81
C ALA A 55 3.52 20.38 -5.91
N LEU A 56 3.57 19.64 -7.02
CA LEU A 56 4.57 18.60 -7.27
C LEU A 56 5.79 19.11 -8.06
N LEU A 57 5.69 20.28 -8.69
CA LEU A 57 6.75 20.84 -9.51
C LEU A 57 7.99 21.19 -8.64
N PRO A 58 9.15 20.57 -8.89
CA PRO A 58 10.38 20.91 -8.17
C PRO A 58 10.91 22.28 -8.60
N LYS A 59 11.53 23.01 -7.67
CA LYS A 59 12.36 24.18 -7.98
C LYS A 59 13.64 23.68 -8.65
N ILE A 60 13.96 24.22 -9.83
CA ILE A 60 15.22 23.89 -10.52
C ILE A 60 16.37 24.60 -9.77
N PRO A 61 17.39 23.89 -9.29
CA PRO A 61 18.52 24.51 -8.62
C PRO A 61 19.34 25.36 -9.61
N LYS A 62 19.80 26.54 -9.18
CA LYS A 62 20.57 27.47 -10.03
C LYS A 62 22.00 27.01 -10.32
N LYS A 63 22.56 26.15 -9.45
CA LYS A 63 23.89 25.54 -9.53
C LYS A 63 23.78 24.11 -9.01
N SER A 64 24.75 23.25 -9.33
CA SER A 64 24.81 21.87 -8.81
C SER A 64 24.80 21.89 -7.27
N PRO A 65 23.71 21.42 -6.61
CA PRO A 65 23.58 21.53 -5.16
C PRO A 65 24.60 20.67 -4.40
N VAL A 66 25.05 19.58 -5.02
CA VAL A 66 26.11 18.74 -4.47
C VAL A 66 27.44 19.31 -4.91
N SER A 67 28.03 20.19 -4.09
CA SER A 67 29.37 20.75 -4.31
C SER A 67 30.25 20.40 -3.11
N ILE A 68 31.20 19.48 -3.30
CA ILE A 68 32.13 19.06 -2.25
C ILE A 68 33.49 19.68 -2.55
N GLY A 69 33.90 20.67 -1.75
CA GLY A 69 35.22 21.29 -1.87
C GLY A 69 36.21 20.69 -0.88
N MET A 70 37.50 20.70 -1.24
CA MET A 70 38.59 20.29 -0.35
C MET A 70 39.19 21.52 0.34
N ASN A 71 39.43 21.43 1.64
CA ASN A 71 40.24 22.41 2.36
C ASN A 71 41.73 22.10 2.11
N PRO A 72 42.48 22.98 1.43
CA PRO A 72 43.88 22.73 1.11
C PRO A 72 44.79 22.69 2.35
N GLU A 73 44.39 23.29 3.47
CA GLU A 73 45.20 23.32 4.70
C GLU A 73 45.31 21.95 5.38
N ASN A 74 44.30 21.10 5.24
CA ASN A 74 44.26 19.79 5.89
C ASN A 74 43.91 18.62 4.97
N GLY A 75 43.68 18.89 3.67
CA GLY A 75 43.32 17.89 2.67
C GLY A 75 41.96 17.23 2.91
N LYS A 76 41.10 17.80 3.77
CA LYS A 76 39.78 17.23 4.09
C LYS A 76 38.68 17.90 3.28
N TYR A 77 37.69 17.09 2.92
CA TYR A 77 36.52 17.51 2.15
C TYR A 77 35.45 18.14 3.05
N VAL A 78 34.76 19.16 2.57
CA VAL A 78 33.62 19.79 3.25
C VAL A 78 32.33 19.27 2.62
N LEU A 79 31.54 18.53 3.39
CA LEU A 79 30.24 18.04 2.95
C LEU A 79 29.20 19.17 3.07
N PRO A 80 28.39 19.43 2.03
CA PRO A 80 27.26 20.34 2.14
C PRO A 80 26.23 19.82 3.17
N ASN A 81 25.65 20.75 3.93
CA ASN A 81 24.50 20.47 4.79
C ASN A 81 23.22 20.75 4.01
N TYR A 82 22.30 19.79 4.01
CA TYR A 82 21.01 19.93 3.31
C TYR A 82 19.88 20.12 4.32
N SER A 83 19.07 21.14 4.08
CA SER A 83 17.80 21.33 4.79
C SER A 83 16.75 20.29 4.35
N LYS A 84 15.71 20.10 5.18
CA LYS A 84 14.58 19.22 4.83
C LYS A 84 13.89 19.63 3.52
N ASP A 85 13.81 20.94 3.26
CA ASP A 85 13.19 21.48 2.05
C ASP A 85 14.04 21.19 0.79
N GLU A 86 15.37 21.28 0.90
CA GLU A 86 16.28 20.90 -0.19
C GLU A 86 16.19 19.40 -0.49
N SER A 87 16.15 18.55 0.54
CA SER A 87 15.92 17.12 0.37
C SER A 87 14.57 16.81 -0.28
N LEU A 88 13.49 17.46 0.15
CA LEU A 88 12.17 17.29 -0.44
C LEU A 88 12.17 17.75 -1.91
N ASN A 89 12.81 18.88 -2.21
CA ASN A 89 12.92 19.38 -3.58
C ASN A 89 13.71 18.43 -4.48
N ALA A 90 14.82 17.86 -3.99
CA ALA A 90 15.60 16.84 -4.71
C ALA A 90 14.78 15.58 -5.01
N ARG A 91 13.97 15.12 -4.04
CA ARG A 91 13.04 14.00 -4.25
C ARG A 91 11.98 14.31 -5.31
N LYS A 92 11.36 15.50 -5.23
CA LYS A 92 10.42 15.98 -6.27
C LYS A 92 11.10 16.02 -7.64
N PHE A 93 12.34 16.52 -7.72
CA PHE A 93 13.10 16.59 -8.96
C PHE A 93 13.35 15.21 -9.57
N LEU A 94 13.82 14.27 -8.75
CA LEU A 94 14.06 12.90 -9.16
C LEU A 94 12.79 12.24 -9.71
N LYS A 95 11.64 12.42 -9.04
CA LYS A 95 10.36 11.85 -9.52
C LYS A 95 9.85 12.54 -10.78
N TYR A 96 9.97 13.86 -10.88
CA TYR A 96 9.40 14.64 -11.98
C TYR A 96 10.21 14.51 -13.28
N TYR A 97 11.54 14.61 -13.19
CA TYR A 97 12.42 14.61 -14.36
C TYR A 97 13.13 13.28 -14.62
N GLY A 98 13.04 12.33 -13.70
CA GLY A 98 13.70 11.03 -13.78
C GLY A 98 15.18 11.06 -13.38
N LEU A 99 15.73 9.86 -13.21
CA LEU A 99 17.08 9.65 -12.66
C LEU A 99 18.19 10.34 -13.47
N ARG A 100 18.16 10.22 -14.80
CA ARG A 100 19.21 10.79 -15.66
C ARG A 100 19.35 12.30 -15.47
N LYS A 101 18.23 13.03 -15.62
CA LYS A 101 18.22 14.49 -15.48
C LYS A 101 18.51 14.93 -14.05
N PHE A 102 18.11 14.14 -13.05
CA PHE A 102 18.48 14.37 -11.65
C PHE A 102 20.00 14.31 -11.47
N LEU A 103 20.66 13.23 -11.90
CA LEU A 103 22.11 13.10 -11.79
C LEU A 103 22.83 14.21 -12.57
N ASP A 104 22.40 14.50 -13.79
CA ASP A 104 22.97 15.56 -14.62
C ASP A 104 22.85 16.95 -13.98
N THR A 105 21.76 17.23 -13.27
CA THR A 105 21.52 18.56 -12.69
C THR A 105 22.16 18.72 -11.31
N TYR A 106 22.22 17.63 -10.54
CA TYR A 106 22.64 17.70 -9.13
C TYR A 106 24.12 17.45 -8.91
N LEU A 107 24.78 16.76 -9.83
CA LEU A 107 26.22 16.51 -9.78
C LEU A 107 26.99 17.52 -10.64
N PRO A 108 28.24 17.85 -10.28
CA PRO A 108 29.17 18.56 -11.17
C PRO A 108 29.69 17.64 -12.29
N GLU A 109 30.39 18.22 -13.26
CA GLU A 109 31.00 17.48 -14.38
C GLU A 109 32.17 16.59 -13.92
N GLU A 110 32.99 17.11 -13.00
CA GLU A 110 34.06 16.35 -12.32
C GLU A 110 33.61 15.92 -10.93
N LEU A 111 33.71 14.62 -10.65
CA LEU A 111 33.24 14.03 -9.40
C LEU A 111 34.19 12.94 -8.91
N ASN A 112 34.21 12.75 -7.59
CA ASN A 112 34.82 11.61 -6.92
C ASN A 112 33.75 10.77 -6.20
N SER A 113 34.13 9.66 -5.57
CA SER A 113 33.19 8.77 -4.89
C SER A 113 32.43 9.37 -3.70
N LEU A 114 32.90 10.48 -3.10
CA LEU A 114 32.21 11.13 -1.97
C LEU A 114 30.89 11.79 -2.39
N TYR A 115 30.75 12.14 -3.66
CA TYR A 115 29.50 12.66 -4.23
C TYR A 115 28.35 11.65 -4.11
N ILE A 116 28.65 10.36 -4.14
CA ILE A 116 27.66 9.28 -3.96
C ILE A 116 27.09 9.35 -2.54
N TYR A 117 27.95 9.49 -1.52
CA TYR A 117 27.51 9.67 -0.14
C TYR A 117 26.73 10.97 0.05
N SER A 118 27.16 12.07 -0.58
CA SER A 118 26.46 13.35 -0.49
C SER A 118 25.07 13.30 -1.14
N LEU A 119 24.90 12.57 -2.25
CA LEU A 119 23.58 12.33 -2.85
C LEU A 119 22.64 11.55 -1.92
N ILE A 120 23.16 10.54 -1.20
CA ILE A 120 22.37 9.78 -0.22
C ILE A 120 21.87 10.74 0.88
N LYS A 121 22.76 11.60 1.40
CA LYS A 121 22.41 12.63 2.39
C LYS A 121 21.43 13.67 1.83
N LEU A 122 21.62 14.15 0.60
CA LEU A 122 20.71 15.06 -0.08
C LEU A 122 19.31 14.45 -0.19
N LEU A 123 19.20 13.18 -0.56
CA LEU A 123 17.92 12.49 -0.61
C LEU A 123 17.32 12.19 0.77
N GLY A 124 17.97 12.64 1.86
CA GLY A 124 17.48 12.52 3.24
C GLY A 124 17.64 11.11 3.82
N PHE A 125 18.64 10.35 3.38
CA PHE A 125 18.97 9.04 3.90
C PHE A 125 20.28 9.04 4.69
N GLU A 126 20.41 8.06 5.58
CA GLU A 126 21.62 7.86 6.39
C GLU A 126 22.19 6.46 6.17
N ILE A 127 23.52 6.41 6.06
CA ILE A 127 24.27 5.14 6.05
C ILE A 127 24.25 4.56 7.46
N ARG A 128 23.86 3.28 7.59
CA ARG A 128 23.85 2.53 8.86
C ARG A 128 25.09 1.68 9.09
N ASP A 129 25.86 1.38 8.03
CA ASP A 129 27.13 0.64 8.13
C ASP A 129 28.16 1.51 8.89
N LYS A 130 28.42 1.13 10.15
CA LYS A 130 29.31 1.88 11.05
C LYS A 130 30.76 1.88 10.58
N GLU A 131 31.23 0.81 9.93
CA GLU A 131 32.60 0.73 9.43
C GLU A 131 32.78 1.68 8.23
N LEU A 132 31.85 1.62 7.28
CA LEU A 132 31.83 2.51 6.12
C LEU A 132 31.73 3.97 6.56
N LEU A 133 30.84 4.26 7.52
CA LEU A 133 30.65 5.61 8.04
C LEU A 133 31.92 6.13 8.75
N SER A 134 32.60 5.26 9.52
CA SER A 134 33.86 5.62 10.19
C SER A 134 34.98 5.88 9.20
N SER A 135 35.03 5.14 8.08
CA SER A 135 35.97 5.37 7.00
C SER A 135 35.71 6.71 6.32
N LEU A 136 34.46 6.99 5.96
CA LEU A 136 34.03 8.24 5.34
C LEU A 136 34.40 9.47 6.17
N TYR A 137 34.16 9.44 7.49
CA TYR A 137 34.45 10.57 8.37
C TYR A 137 35.94 10.92 8.46
N ARG A 138 36.87 10.04 8.07
CA ARG A 138 38.31 10.36 8.01
C ARG A 138 38.60 11.44 6.96
N PHE A 139 37.84 11.45 5.88
CA PHE A 139 38.01 12.37 4.76
C PHE A 139 37.31 13.70 4.97
N PHE A 140 36.31 13.78 5.86
CA PHE A 140 35.52 14.99 6.04
C PHE A 140 36.07 15.93 7.12
N HIS A 141 35.99 17.23 6.84
CA HIS A 141 36.28 18.27 7.81
C HIS A 141 35.19 18.27 8.91
N PRO A 142 35.54 18.26 10.20
CA PRO A 142 34.58 18.55 11.25
C PRO A 142 34.18 20.02 11.15
N VAL A 143 33.04 20.33 10.54
CA VAL A 143 32.58 21.70 10.31
C VAL A 143 32.29 22.38 11.66
N LYS A 144 32.96 23.49 11.96
CA LYS A 144 32.54 24.43 13.02
C LYS A 144 31.85 25.63 12.37
N SER A 145 30.84 26.18 13.05
CA SER A 145 29.97 27.25 12.55
C SER A 145 30.70 28.57 12.18
N SER A 146 31.98 28.70 12.50
CA SER A 146 32.83 29.88 12.25
C SER A 146 33.76 29.75 11.03
N ASP A 147 33.80 28.60 10.38
CA ASP A 147 34.88 28.32 9.44
C ASP A 147 34.62 28.95 8.05
N GLN A 148 35.49 29.87 7.62
CA GLN A 148 35.56 30.37 6.25
C GLN A 148 36.78 29.76 5.56
N PHE A 149 36.56 28.78 4.70
CA PHE A 149 37.63 28.15 3.92
C PHE A 149 37.61 28.63 2.48
N LYS A 150 38.80 28.87 1.91
CA LYS A 150 38.95 28.91 0.45
C LYS A 150 39.05 27.46 -0.04
N LEU A 151 37.93 26.90 -0.47
CA LEU A 151 37.86 25.52 -0.93
C LEU A 151 38.33 25.39 -2.37
N GLU A 152 39.06 24.32 -2.66
CA GLU A 152 39.40 23.88 -4.01
C GLU A 152 38.32 22.91 -4.51
N TYR A 153 38.11 22.85 -5.83
CA TYR A 153 37.03 22.08 -6.48
C TYR A 153 37.49 21.28 -7.71
N GLU A 154 38.79 21.19 -7.96
CA GLU A 154 39.39 20.58 -9.16
C GLU A 154 40.41 19.49 -8.76
N ASP A 155 40.74 18.57 -9.68
CA ASP A 155 41.83 17.57 -9.59
C ASP A 155 41.75 16.56 -8.41
N PHE A 156 40.55 16.14 -8.00
CA PHE A 156 40.41 15.16 -6.92
C PHE A 156 40.72 13.73 -7.36
N THR A 157 41.70 13.12 -6.72
CA THR A 157 41.84 11.65 -6.71
C THR A 157 40.66 11.04 -5.94
N ASP A 158 40.24 9.84 -6.33
CA ASP A 158 39.16 9.14 -5.63
C ASP A 158 39.64 8.72 -4.23
N PRO A 159 39.04 9.24 -3.14
CA PRO A 159 39.53 8.97 -1.79
C PRO A 159 39.09 7.60 -1.25
N LEU A 160 38.06 6.98 -1.84
CA LEU A 160 37.51 5.73 -1.31
C LEU A 160 38.08 4.50 -2.00
N GLU A 161 38.21 3.44 -1.22
CA GLU A 161 38.55 2.13 -1.77
C GLU A 161 37.42 1.62 -2.66
N LYS A 162 37.76 0.83 -3.69
CA LYS A 162 36.78 0.27 -4.65
C LYS A 162 35.62 -0.44 -3.95
N LYS A 163 35.89 -1.15 -2.85
CA LYS A 163 34.88 -1.87 -2.04
C LYS A 163 33.87 -0.92 -1.39
N GLU A 164 34.34 0.22 -0.87
CA GLU A 164 33.53 1.24 -0.21
C GLU A 164 32.66 1.99 -1.22
N ALA A 165 33.25 2.38 -2.36
CA ALA A 165 32.52 3.00 -3.46
C ALA A 165 31.38 2.10 -3.98
N VAL A 166 31.62 0.80 -4.15
CA VAL A 166 30.58 -0.16 -4.58
C VAL A 166 29.46 -0.28 -3.55
N LYS A 167 29.77 -0.29 -2.24
CA LYS A 167 28.74 -0.28 -1.18
C LYS A 167 27.88 0.98 -1.27
N LEU A 168 28.49 2.16 -1.41
CA LEU A 168 27.76 3.42 -1.54
C LEU A 168 26.87 3.47 -2.78
N ILE A 169 27.31 2.92 -3.92
CA ILE A 169 26.49 2.84 -5.13
C ILE A 169 25.22 2.02 -4.86
N LYS A 170 25.35 0.86 -4.20
CA LYS A 170 24.20 0.02 -3.84
C LYS A 170 23.24 0.74 -2.90
N ASP A 171 23.76 1.48 -1.91
CA ASP A 171 22.92 2.23 -0.98
C ASP A 171 22.24 3.42 -1.66
N LEU A 172 22.91 4.11 -2.59
CA LEU A 172 22.31 5.16 -3.41
C LEU A 172 21.21 4.59 -4.32
N GLN A 173 21.42 3.45 -4.97
CA GLN A 173 20.39 2.77 -5.76
C GLN A 173 19.15 2.45 -4.92
N LYS A 174 19.33 1.92 -3.71
CA LYS A 174 18.21 1.68 -2.78
C LYS A 174 17.49 2.97 -2.39
N ALA A 175 18.23 4.04 -2.09
CA ALA A 175 17.66 5.34 -1.76
C ALA A 175 16.84 5.92 -2.93
N ILE A 176 17.37 5.86 -4.15
CA ILE A 176 16.68 6.29 -5.38
C ILE A 176 15.40 5.48 -5.59
N ASN A 177 15.50 4.15 -5.55
CA ASN A 177 14.34 3.27 -5.75
C ASN A 177 13.25 3.53 -4.70
N ARG A 178 13.64 3.75 -3.45
CA ARG A 178 12.71 4.12 -2.39
C ARG A 178 12.02 5.44 -2.68
N VAL A 179 12.74 6.48 -3.11
CA VAL A 179 12.10 7.78 -3.47
C VAL A 179 11.17 7.64 -4.66
N LEU A 180 11.56 6.85 -5.67
CA LEU A 180 10.73 6.61 -6.85
C LEU A 180 9.47 5.83 -6.50
N ALA A 181 9.54 4.86 -5.59
CA ALA A 181 8.40 4.07 -5.13
C ALA A 181 7.49 4.80 -4.12
N THR A 182 8.05 5.69 -3.28
CA THR A 182 7.28 6.37 -2.23
C THR A 182 6.56 7.62 -2.76
N ARG A 183 5.27 7.74 -2.47
CA ARG A 183 4.47 8.93 -2.80
C ARG A 183 4.99 10.18 -2.08
N ILE A 184 4.90 11.34 -2.72
CA ILE A 184 5.21 12.64 -2.09
C ILE A 184 3.89 13.32 -1.72
N ARG A 185 3.71 13.67 -0.44
CA ARG A 185 2.53 14.41 0.04
C ARG A 185 2.38 15.78 -0.65
N LEU A 186 1.15 16.15 -0.96
CA LEU A 186 0.79 17.43 -1.56
C LEU A 186 0.94 18.56 -0.54
N SER A 187 1.85 19.50 -0.82
CA SER A 187 2.14 20.59 0.13
C SER A 187 0.98 21.57 0.34
N ASN A 188 0.00 21.59 -0.56
CA ASN A 188 -1.20 22.44 -0.53
C ASN A 188 -2.44 21.72 0.00
N PHE A 189 -2.32 20.48 0.50
CA PHE A 189 -3.46 19.70 1.01
C PHE A 189 -3.06 19.00 2.30
N TYR A 190 -3.36 19.61 3.45
CA TYR A 190 -2.87 19.12 4.76
C TYR A 190 -3.77 19.49 5.95
N THR A 191 -4.98 20.03 5.73
CA THR A 191 -5.90 20.41 6.83
C THR A 191 -7.28 19.82 6.59
N ILE A 192 -8.04 19.61 7.67
CA ILE A 192 -9.42 19.11 7.55
C ILE A 192 -10.29 20.01 6.65
N ASP A 193 -10.06 21.32 6.63
CA ASP A 193 -10.80 22.25 5.77
C ASP A 193 -10.42 22.11 4.30
N HIS A 194 -9.16 21.77 3.97
CA HIS A 194 -8.78 21.37 2.61
C HIS A 194 -9.55 20.13 2.17
N PHE A 195 -9.68 19.13 3.06
CA PHE A 195 -10.47 17.93 2.76
C PHE A 195 -11.95 18.26 2.56
N VAL A 196 -12.56 19.05 3.45
CA VAL A 196 -13.96 19.49 3.32
C VAL A 196 -14.20 20.26 2.02
N SER A 197 -13.27 21.13 1.62
CA SER A 197 -13.34 21.85 0.35
C SER A 197 -13.24 20.90 -0.85
N LYS A 198 -12.30 19.96 -0.83
CA LYS A 198 -12.11 18.99 -1.92
C LYS A 198 -13.25 18.00 -2.02
N ILE A 199 -13.75 17.42 -0.93
CA ILE A 199 -14.86 16.45 -0.97
C ILE A 199 -16.16 17.09 -1.49
N LYS A 200 -16.40 18.39 -1.20
CA LYS A 200 -17.51 19.15 -1.79
C LYS A 200 -17.38 19.32 -3.30
N LYS A 201 -16.17 19.55 -3.82
CA LYS A 201 -15.90 19.81 -5.25
C LYS A 201 -15.68 18.54 -6.08
N ALA A 202 -15.15 17.48 -5.47
CA ALA A 202 -14.81 16.23 -6.14
C ALA A 202 -16.04 15.60 -6.81
N GLU A 203 -15.82 15.01 -7.97
CA GLU A 203 -16.82 14.33 -8.80
C GLU A 203 -16.53 12.83 -8.91
N ARG A 204 -15.30 12.39 -8.64
CA ARG A 204 -14.82 11.04 -8.90
C ARG A 204 -14.02 10.49 -7.72
N ILE A 205 -14.70 10.36 -6.58
CA ILE A 205 -14.13 9.89 -5.32
C ILE A 205 -14.00 8.37 -5.33
N LEU A 206 -12.79 7.87 -5.11
CA LEU A 206 -12.53 6.46 -4.85
C LEU A 206 -12.45 6.23 -3.34
N VAL A 207 -13.31 5.35 -2.81
CA VAL A 207 -13.32 4.98 -1.40
C VAL A 207 -12.82 3.55 -1.23
N LEU A 208 -11.74 3.36 -0.47
CA LEU A 208 -11.17 2.04 -0.16
C LEU A 208 -11.48 1.69 1.29
N THR A 209 -12.28 0.65 1.54
CA THR A 209 -12.70 0.22 2.88
C THR A 209 -12.03 -1.08 3.31
N GLY A 210 -11.88 -1.26 4.63
CA GLY A 210 -11.55 -2.54 5.26
C GLY A 210 -12.35 -2.74 6.54
N ALA A 211 -12.00 -3.78 7.30
CA ALA A 211 -12.85 -4.29 8.39
C ALA A 211 -13.18 -3.27 9.49
N GLY A 212 -12.37 -2.22 9.65
CA GLY A 212 -12.60 -1.15 10.63
C GLY A 212 -13.98 -0.49 10.50
N VAL A 213 -14.56 -0.46 9.30
CA VAL A 213 -15.89 0.15 9.03
C VAL A 213 -17.06 -0.62 9.63
N SER A 214 -16.85 -1.91 9.94
CA SER A 214 -17.86 -2.83 10.48
C SER A 214 -17.69 -3.09 11.98
N THR A 215 -16.61 -2.56 12.60
CA THR A 215 -16.31 -2.81 14.02
C THR A 215 -17.36 -2.24 14.98
N SER A 216 -18.00 -1.13 14.63
CA SER A 216 -19.10 -0.54 15.42
C SER A 216 -20.36 -1.40 15.46
N LEU A 217 -20.45 -2.40 14.58
CA LEU A 217 -21.55 -3.36 14.48
C LEU A 217 -21.28 -4.64 15.28
N GLY A 218 -20.14 -4.74 15.97
CA GLY A 218 -19.72 -5.92 16.71
C GLY A 218 -18.97 -6.97 15.88
N ILE A 219 -18.76 -6.72 14.57
CA ILE A 219 -17.93 -7.57 13.72
C ILE A 219 -16.45 -7.24 14.00
N PRO A 220 -15.64 -8.18 14.52
CA PRO A 220 -14.25 -7.89 14.80
C PRO A 220 -13.47 -7.61 13.52
N ASP A 221 -12.48 -6.72 13.58
CA ASP A 221 -11.48 -6.66 12.52
C ASP A 221 -10.56 -7.89 12.55
N PHE A 222 -9.62 -8.02 11.61
CA PHE A 222 -8.75 -9.19 11.57
C PHE A 222 -7.57 -9.11 12.55
N ARG A 223 -6.93 -7.93 12.66
CA ARG A 223 -5.55 -7.80 13.15
C ARG A 223 -5.40 -7.01 14.46
N SER A 224 -6.47 -6.43 15.01
CA SER A 224 -6.38 -5.76 16.32
C SER A 224 -6.16 -6.77 17.45
N SER A 225 -5.88 -6.27 18.65
CA SER A 225 -5.73 -7.12 19.85
C SER A 225 -6.96 -8.00 20.12
N GLU A 226 -8.15 -7.49 19.82
CA GLU A 226 -9.44 -8.19 19.95
C GLU A 226 -9.97 -8.72 18.60
N GLY A 227 -9.11 -8.74 17.59
CA GLY A 227 -9.43 -9.11 16.22
C GLY A 227 -9.66 -10.62 16.05
N PHE A 228 -10.06 -11.00 14.83
CA PHE A 228 -10.34 -12.39 14.47
C PHE A 228 -9.15 -13.33 14.75
N TYR A 229 -7.93 -12.92 14.38
CA TYR A 229 -6.76 -13.79 14.54
C TYR A 229 -6.38 -14.09 15.99
N SER A 230 -6.62 -13.16 16.93
CA SER A 230 -6.38 -13.44 18.36
C SER A 230 -7.41 -14.44 18.91
N LYS A 231 -8.64 -14.42 18.39
CA LYS A 231 -9.70 -15.35 18.80
C LYS A 231 -9.46 -16.79 18.38
N ILE A 232 -8.74 -17.04 17.29
CA ILE A 232 -8.48 -18.39 16.77
C ILE A 232 -7.11 -18.96 17.16
N GLN A 233 -6.30 -18.21 17.91
CA GLN A 233 -4.96 -18.64 18.32
C GLN A 233 -4.97 -19.97 19.10
N HIS A 234 -6.05 -20.25 19.81
CA HIS A 234 -6.25 -21.50 20.57
C HIS A 234 -6.33 -22.75 19.68
N LEU A 235 -6.52 -22.61 18.37
CA LEU A 235 -6.51 -23.72 17.41
C LEU A 235 -5.10 -24.28 17.15
N GLY A 236 -4.05 -23.62 17.64
CA GLY A 236 -2.67 -24.12 17.56
C GLY A 236 -2.03 -24.00 16.19
N LEU A 237 -2.52 -23.09 15.34
CA LEU A 237 -1.91 -22.76 14.05
C LEU A 237 -0.66 -21.90 14.26
N ASP A 238 0.41 -22.18 13.50
CA ASP A 238 1.66 -21.41 13.54
C ASP A 238 1.45 -19.97 13.03
N ASP A 239 0.74 -19.80 11.91
CA ASP A 239 0.21 -18.52 11.45
C ASP A 239 -1.33 -18.56 11.43
N PRO A 240 -2.04 -17.73 12.21
CA PRO A 240 -3.51 -17.70 12.19
C PRO A 240 -4.09 -17.29 10.83
N GLN A 241 -3.29 -16.72 9.91
CA GLN A 241 -3.72 -16.44 8.53
C GLN A 241 -3.93 -17.71 7.70
N ASP A 242 -3.37 -18.85 8.12
CA ASP A 242 -3.46 -20.12 7.42
C ASP A 242 -4.90 -20.64 7.27
N VAL A 243 -5.83 -20.20 8.13
CA VAL A 243 -7.27 -20.52 7.97
C VAL A 243 -7.87 -19.96 6.68
N PHE A 244 -7.23 -18.96 6.07
CA PHE A 244 -7.61 -18.36 4.80
C PHE A 244 -6.58 -18.62 3.70
N ASN A 245 -5.69 -19.61 3.85
CA ASN A 245 -4.73 -19.97 2.82
C ASN A 245 -5.37 -20.94 1.80
N TYR A 246 -5.28 -20.62 0.51
CA TYR A 246 -5.90 -21.38 -0.56
C TYR A 246 -5.33 -22.79 -0.69
N ASP A 247 -4.01 -22.95 -0.61
CA ASP A 247 -3.36 -24.26 -0.70
C ASP A 247 -3.73 -25.14 0.49
N ILE A 248 -3.80 -24.56 1.68
CA ILE A 248 -4.26 -25.26 2.89
C ILE A 248 -5.73 -25.68 2.72
N PHE A 249 -6.61 -24.80 2.21
CA PHE A 249 -8.00 -25.17 1.93
C PHE A 249 -8.09 -26.32 0.92
N MET A 250 -7.27 -26.29 -0.13
CA MET A 250 -7.24 -27.36 -1.13
C MET A 250 -6.75 -28.69 -0.55
N GLN A 251 -5.79 -28.67 0.38
CA GLN A 251 -5.30 -29.87 1.07
C GLN A 251 -6.27 -30.38 2.15
N ASP A 252 -6.78 -29.48 2.99
CA ASP A 252 -7.67 -29.75 4.10
C ASP A 252 -8.68 -28.60 4.34
N PRO A 253 -9.87 -28.68 3.74
CA PRO A 253 -10.89 -27.62 3.88
C PRO A 253 -11.46 -27.53 5.29
N SER A 254 -11.27 -28.54 6.15
CA SER A 254 -11.78 -28.54 7.52
C SER A 254 -11.18 -27.40 8.36
N VAL A 255 -9.93 -27.00 8.09
CA VAL A 255 -9.25 -25.89 8.78
C VAL A 255 -10.06 -24.60 8.69
N PHE A 256 -10.55 -24.27 7.49
CA PHE A 256 -11.44 -23.12 7.28
C PHE A 256 -12.84 -23.37 7.86
N TYR A 257 -13.45 -24.52 7.59
CA TYR A 257 -14.84 -24.77 8.00
C TYR A 257 -15.05 -24.83 9.51
N ASN A 258 -14.01 -25.18 10.28
CA ASN A 258 -14.01 -25.11 11.74
C ASN A 258 -14.20 -23.67 12.26
N ILE A 259 -13.75 -22.66 11.50
CA ILE A 259 -13.87 -21.23 11.89
C ILE A 259 -14.89 -20.45 11.06
N ALA A 260 -15.41 -21.01 9.97
CA ALA A 260 -16.21 -20.28 8.99
C ALA A 260 -17.48 -19.66 9.59
N HIS A 261 -18.06 -20.29 10.62
CA HIS A 261 -19.23 -19.77 11.34
C HIS A 261 -18.97 -18.42 12.04
N MET A 262 -17.71 -18.12 12.39
CA MET A 262 -17.31 -16.88 13.07
C MET A 262 -17.29 -15.66 12.14
N ILE A 263 -17.27 -15.89 10.82
CA ILE A 263 -17.16 -14.84 9.80
C ILE A 263 -18.38 -14.79 8.87
N LEU A 264 -19.44 -15.55 9.17
CA LEU A 264 -20.69 -15.43 8.44
C LEU A 264 -21.22 -13.99 8.56
N PRO A 265 -21.63 -13.38 7.43
CA PRO A 265 -22.10 -12.01 7.43
C PRO A 265 -23.38 -11.88 8.27
N PRO A 266 -23.53 -10.82 9.08
CA PRO A 266 -24.84 -10.49 9.60
C PRO A 266 -25.73 -9.92 8.49
N GLU A 267 -27.04 -10.05 8.65
CA GLU A 267 -28.03 -9.60 7.66
C GLU A 267 -28.64 -8.26 8.08
N ASN A 268 -29.00 -7.43 7.09
CA ASN A 268 -29.80 -6.21 7.26
C ASN A 268 -29.26 -5.19 8.27
N MET A 269 -27.94 -5.03 8.35
CA MET A 269 -27.30 -4.00 9.16
C MET A 269 -26.18 -3.30 8.41
N TYR A 270 -25.85 -2.08 8.82
CA TYR A 270 -24.75 -1.28 8.28
C TYR A 270 -24.42 -0.16 9.26
N SER A 271 -23.21 0.39 9.18
CA SER A 271 -22.74 1.46 10.07
C SER A 271 -23.03 2.85 9.47
N PRO A 272 -22.98 3.93 10.29
CA PRO A 272 -23.04 5.31 9.79
C PRO A 272 -22.06 5.58 8.65
N LEU A 273 -20.87 5.00 8.70
CA LEU A 273 -19.89 5.14 7.63
C LEU A 273 -20.34 4.51 6.30
N HIS A 274 -21.01 3.36 6.30
CA HIS A 274 -21.58 2.80 5.07
C HIS A 274 -22.61 3.77 4.47
N SER A 275 -23.47 4.37 5.31
CA SER A 275 -24.39 5.41 4.87
C SER A 275 -23.70 6.70 4.39
N PHE A 276 -22.52 7.03 4.91
CA PHE A 276 -21.71 8.14 4.39
C PHE A 276 -21.24 7.85 2.96
N ILE A 277 -20.82 6.63 2.65
CA ILE A 277 -20.47 6.21 1.29
C ILE A 277 -21.71 6.27 0.38
N LYS A 278 -22.87 5.82 0.88
CA LYS A 278 -24.16 5.94 0.17
C LYS A 278 -24.50 7.40 -0.14
N MET A 279 -24.31 8.30 0.81
CA MET A 279 -24.49 9.73 0.62
C MET A 279 -23.59 10.29 -0.51
N LEU A 280 -22.34 9.83 -0.62
CA LEU A 280 -21.46 10.23 -1.73
C LEU A 280 -21.99 9.72 -3.08
N GLN A 281 -22.55 8.51 -3.13
CA GLN A 281 -23.22 7.96 -4.31
C GLN A 281 -24.44 8.80 -4.70
N ASP A 282 -25.31 9.11 -3.74
CA ASP A 282 -26.56 9.87 -3.96
C ASP A 282 -26.29 11.30 -4.43
N LYS A 283 -25.15 11.87 -4.04
CA LYS A 283 -24.67 13.18 -4.53
C LYS A 283 -23.94 13.10 -5.87
N GLY A 284 -23.82 11.93 -6.49
CA GLY A 284 -23.14 11.72 -7.77
C GLY A 284 -21.62 11.83 -7.70
N LYS A 285 -21.02 11.71 -6.51
CA LYS A 285 -19.58 11.93 -6.28
C LYS A 285 -18.75 10.66 -6.19
N LEU A 286 -19.38 9.54 -5.85
CA LEU A 286 -18.70 8.25 -5.72
C LEU A 286 -18.33 7.70 -7.11
N LEU A 287 -17.03 7.59 -7.40
CA LEU A 287 -16.56 6.83 -8.57
C LEU A 287 -16.75 5.34 -8.32
N ARG A 288 -16.17 4.84 -7.23
CA ARG A 288 -16.23 3.45 -6.80
C ARG A 288 -15.91 3.30 -5.31
N ASN A 289 -16.53 2.32 -4.67
CA ASN A 289 -16.10 1.81 -3.38
C ASN A 289 -15.44 0.43 -3.55
N TYR A 290 -14.15 0.36 -3.26
CA TYR A 290 -13.36 -0.87 -3.21
C TYR A 290 -13.32 -1.37 -1.77
N THR A 291 -14.06 -2.42 -1.46
CA THR A 291 -14.10 -3.00 -0.11
C THR A 291 -13.27 -4.28 -0.02
N GLN A 292 -12.49 -4.39 1.05
CA GLN A 292 -11.81 -5.64 1.44
C GLN A 292 -12.72 -6.55 2.26
N ASN A 293 -13.90 -6.07 2.65
CA ASN A 293 -14.82 -6.80 3.50
C ASN A 293 -15.58 -7.86 2.71
N ILE A 294 -15.91 -8.95 3.40
CA ILE A 294 -16.69 -10.08 2.88
C ILE A 294 -18.11 -10.14 3.49
N ASP A 295 -18.44 -9.15 4.33
CA ASP A 295 -19.68 -9.06 5.11
C ASP A 295 -20.88 -8.57 4.27
N ASN A 296 -20.63 -8.03 3.07
CA ASN A 296 -21.63 -7.57 2.10
C ASN A 296 -22.53 -6.42 2.63
N LEU A 297 -22.08 -5.69 3.66
CA LEU A 297 -22.87 -4.64 4.29
C LEU A 297 -23.05 -3.41 3.41
N GLU A 298 -22.13 -3.18 2.47
CA GLU A 298 -22.23 -2.10 1.47
C GLU A 298 -23.50 -2.23 0.62
N SER A 299 -23.87 -3.46 0.23
CA SER A 299 -25.09 -3.73 -0.52
C SER A 299 -26.34 -3.39 0.31
N TYR A 300 -26.37 -3.75 1.60
CA TYR A 300 -27.50 -3.42 2.50
C TYR A 300 -27.62 -1.92 2.78
N ALA A 301 -26.50 -1.18 2.75
CA ALA A 301 -26.50 0.27 2.86
C ALA A 301 -26.98 1.00 1.59
N GLY A 302 -27.20 0.26 0.49
CA GLY A 302 -27.72 0.78 -0.78
C GLY A 302 -26.65 1.26 -1.75
N ILE A 303 -25.39 0.81 -1.60
CA ILE A 303 -24.36 1.06 -2.62
C ILE A 303 -24.69 0.25 -3.88
N ASP A 304 -24.72 0.91 -5.03
CA ASP A 304 -25.14 0.27 -6.27
C ASP A 304 -24.12 -0.79 -6.71
N PRO A 305 -24.53 -1.95 -7.25
CA PRO A 305 -23.61 -3.01 -7.64
C PRO A 305 -22.52 -2.58 -8.62
N GLU A 306 -22.77 -1.60 -9.48
CA GLU A 306 -21.74 -1.02 -10.35
C GLU A 306 -20.75 -0.18 -9.55
N LYS A 307 -21.15 0.50 -8.48
CA LYS A 307 -20.28 1.32 -7.63
C LYS A 307 -19.48 0.49 -6.63
N LEU A 308 -19.89 -0.74 -6.34
CA LEU A 308 -19.23 -1.62 -5.38
C LEU A 308 -18.26 -2.62 -6.03
N VAL A 309 -17.04 -2.70 -5.52
CA VAL A 309 -16.07 -3.75 -5.85
C VAL A 309 -15.66 -4.45 -4.55
N GLN A 310 -16.15 -5.66 -4.36
CA GLN A 310 -15.73 -6.56 -3.28
C GLN A 310 -14.42 -7.23 -3.67
N CYS A 311 -13.31 -6.60 -3.29
CA CYS A 311 -11.97 -7.01 -3.69
C CYS A 311 -11.63 -8.44 -3.27
N HIS A 312 -12.07 -8.85 -2.08
CA HIS A 312 -11.83 -10.19 -1.54
C HIS A 312 -13.06 -11.09 -1.63
N GLY A 313 -13.95 -10.84 -2.60
CA GLY A 313 -15.17 -11.62 -2.79
C GLY A 313 -16.20 -11.44 -1.68
N SER A 314 -17.13 -12.40 -1.54
CA SER A 314 -18.14 -12.39 -0.47
C SER A 314 -18.81 -13.75 -0.31
N PHE A 315 -19.61 -13.90 0.74
CA PHE A 315 -20.50 -15.05 0.93
C PHE A 315 -21.75 -15.05 0.04
N ALA A 316 -21.87 -14.15 -0.96
CA ALA A 316 -23.04 -14.10 -1.84
C ALA A 316 -23.26 -15.41 -2.61
N THR A 317 -22.18 -16.06 -3.03
CA THR A 317 -22.18 -17.33 -3.75
C THR A 317 -21.11 -18.27 -3.19
N ALA A 318 -21.24 -19.56 -3.51
CA ALA A 318 -20.24 -20.57 -3.24
C ALA A 318 -20.06 -21.45 -4.47
N SER A 319 -18.83 -21.87 -4.75
CA SER A 319 -18.47 -22.64 -5.93
C SER A 319 -17.82 -23.96 -5.55
N CYS A 320 -18.14 -25.03 -6.28
CA CYS A 320 -17.42 -26.29 -6.14
C CYS A 320 -15.99 -26.12 -6.67
N VAL A 321 -14.96 -26.43 -5.87
CA VAL A 321 -13.56 -26.32 -6.29
C VAL A 321 -13.15 -27.34 -7.37
N THR A 322 -14.01 -28.31 -7.66
CA THR A 322 -13.75 -29.40 -8.62
C THR A 322 -14.50 -29.23 -9.94
N CYS A 323 -15.82 -29.02 -9.90
CA CYS A 323 -16.63 -28.87 -11.11
C CYS A 323 -17.02 -27.43 -11.42
N HIS A 324 -16.65 -26.47 -10.56
CA HIS A 324 -16.95 -25.04 -10.69
C HIS A 324 -18.44 -24.69 -10.70
N TRP A 325 -19.31 -25.62 -10.29
CA TRP A 325 -20.72 -25.32 -10.11
C TRP A 325 -20.92 -24.32 -8.97
N GLN A 326 -21.54 -23.19 -9.30
CA GLN A 326 -21.81 -22.09 -8.38
C GLN A 326 -23.26 -22.13 -7.89
N ILE A 327 -23.46 -21.81 -6.61
CA ILE A 327 -24.76 -21.71 -5.95
C ILE A 327 -24.86 -20.43 -5.10
N PRO A 328 -26.07 -19.97 -4.75
CA PRO A 328 -26.24 -18.95 -3.72
C PRO A 328 -25.60 -19.40 -2.39
N GLY A 329 -24.81 -18.53 -1.76
CA GLY A 329 -24.02 -18.88 -0.57
C GLY A 329 -24.88 -19.20 0.65
N GLU A 330 -26.08 -18.62 0.75
CA GLU A 330 -27.07 -18.93 1.80
C GLU A 330 -27.37 -20.44 1.91
N LYS A 331 -27.24 -21.19 0.80
CA LYS A 331 -27.49 -22.63 0.76
C LYS A 331 -26.46 -23.46 1.54
N ILE A 332 -25.29 -22.90 1.85
CA ILE A 332 -24.25 -23.58 2.65
C ILE A 332 -24.15 -23.03 4.07
N PHE A 333 -24.94 -22.02 4.44
CA PHE A 333 -24.84 -21.40 5.76
C PHE A 333 -25.26 -22.36 6.88
N SER A 334 -26.21 -23.28 6.63
CA SER A 334 -26.56 -24.33 7.60
C SER A 334 -25.38 -25.26 7.85
N ASN A 335 -24.68 -25.69 6.79
CA ASN A 335 -23.48 -26.53 6.93
C ASN A 335 -22.40 -25.79 7.70
N ILE A 336 -22.13 -24.53 7.37
CA ILE A 336 -21.14 -23.70 8.08
C ILE A 336 -21.47 -23.58 9.57
N ARG A 337 -22.74 -23.31 9.93
CA ARG A 337 -23.18 -23.19 11.33
C ARG A 337 -23.08 -24.51 12.09
N SER A 338 -23.31 -25.64 11.41
CA SER A 338 -23.16 -26.98 11.96
C SER A 338 -21.71 -27.51 11.92
N MET A 339 -20.74 -26.70 11.45
CA MET A 339 -19.34 -27.13 11.21
C MET A 339 -19.25 -28.37 10.30
N GLU A 340 -20.15 -28.49 9.33
CA GLU A 340 -20.16 -29.57 8.34
C GLU A 340 -19.54 -29.08 7.02
N LEU A 341 -18.81 -29.96 6.31
CA LEU A 341 -18.32 -29.65 4.97
C LEU A 341 -19.50 -29.57 3.99
N PRO A 342 -19.72 -28.42 3.31
CA PRO A 342 -20.73 -28.33 2.27
C PRO A 342 -20.23 -29.06 1.02
N LEU A 343 -20.94 -30.13 0.63
CA LEU A 343 -20.54 -30.99 -0.48
C LEU A 343 -21.31 -30.69 -1.76
N CYS A 344 -20.60 -30.75 -2.89
CA CYS A 344 -21.19 -30.58 -4.21
C CYS A 344 -21.98 -31.83 -4.62
N PRO A 345 -23.29 -31.73 -4.92
CA PRO A 345 -24.12 -32.87 -5.28
C PRO A 345 -23.65 -33.56 -6.57
N TYR A 346 -23.07 -32.83 -7.52
CA TYR A 346 -22.58 -33.37 -8.78
C TYR A 346 -21.26 -34.15 -8.63
N CYS A 347 -20.42 -33.79 -7.65
CA CYS A 347 -19.15 -34.48 -7.39
C CYS A 347 -19.27 -35.55 -6.31
N TYR A 348 -20.40 -35.60 -5.59
CA TYR A 348 -20.59 -36.42 -4.39
C TYR A 348 -20.37 -37.91 -4.65
N GLN A 349 -20.89 -38.45 -5.77
CA GLN A 349 -20.73 -39.88 -6.11
C GLN A 349 -19.25 -40.27 -6.18
N LYS A 350 -18.45 -39.51 -6.94
CA LYS A 350 -17.02 -39.76 -7.11
C LYS A 350 -16.23 -39.43 -5.84
N ARG A 351 -16.67 -38.45 -5.04
CA ARG A 351 -16.11 -38.18 -3.70
C ARG A 351 -16.24 -39.40 -2.79
N ARG A 352 -17.39 -40.09 -2.79
CA ARG A 352 -17.60 -41.31 -1.98
C ARG A 352 -16.69 -42.47 -2.38
N GLU A 353 -16.30 -42.55 -3.65
CA GLU A 353 -15.30 -43.52 -4.12
C GLU A 353 -13.90 -43.21 -3.57
N TYR A 354 -13.55 -41.91 -3.47
CA TYR A 354 -12.25 -41.49 -2.93
C TYR A 354 -12.17 -41.55 -1.40
N PHE A 355 -13.28 -41.28 -0.71
CA PHE A 355 -13.35 -41.16 0.74
C PHE A 355 -14.47 -42.03 1.33
N PRO A 356 -14.41 -43.38 1.17
CA PRO A 356 -15.51 -44.29 1.53
C PRO A 356 -15.83 -44.33 3.03
N ASN A 357 -14.87 -43.98 3.89
CA ASN A 357 -14.99 -44.02 5.35
C ASN A 357 -15.25 -42.66 6.00
N THR A 358 -15.46 -41.58 5.22
CA THR A 358 -15.68 -40.22 5.77
C THR A 358 -17.14 -39.97 6.20
N GLY A 359 -17.83 -41.02 6.64
CA GLY A 359 -19.17 -40.90 7.21
C GLY A 359 -19.11 -40.34 8.63
N ASP A 360 -19.67 -39.14 8.79
CA ASP A 360 -20.27 -38.54 9.99
C ASP A 360 -19.44 -38.35 11.30
N GLU A 361 -18.20 -38.84 11.46
CA GLU A 361 -17.54 -38.87 12.81
C GLU A 361 -16.08 -38.38 12.96
N GLU A 362 -15.42 -37.77 11.97
CA GLU A 362 -14.02 -37.25 12.15
C GLU A 362 -13.97 -35.72 12.30
N TYR A 363 -14.28 -35.21 13.51
CA TYR A 363 -14.03 -33.81 13.90
C TYR A 363 -13.19 -33.64 15.17
N ASP A 364 -12.62 -34.73 15.70
CA ASP A 364 -11.90 -34.70 16.96
C ASP A 364 -10.44 -35.08 16.77
N THR A 365 -9.58 -34.10 16.44
CA THR A 365 -8.22 -33.90 17.00
C THR A 365 -7.37 -32.94 16.15
N LEU A 366 -7.41 -31.65 16.49
CA LEU A 366 -6.31 -30.70 16.24
C LEU A 366 -5.12 -30.99 17.17
N LYS A 367 -4.63 -32.24 17.19
CA LYS A 367 -3.41 -32.66 17.91
C LYS A 367 -2.88 -33.97 17.32
N GLY A 368 -2.06 -33.92 16.27
CA GLY A 368 -1.31 -35.11 15.87
C GLY A 368 -0.78 -35.09 14.45
N ASN A 369 0.52 -34.81 14.32
CA ASN A 369 1.45 -35.27 13.28
C ASN A 369 1.03 -35.14 11.80
N LEU A 370 1.65 -34.20 11.09
CA LEU A 370 1.78 -34.15 9.62
C LEU A 370 2.55 -35.35 9.01
N GLU A 371 2.81 -36.40 9.77
CA GLU A 371 3.70 -37.52 9.40
C GLU A 371 3.03 -38.87 9.64
N SER A 372 1.93 -39.19 8.97
CA SER A 372 1.49 -40.58 8.74
C SER A 372 0.18 -40.62 7.94
N GLY A 373 0.27 -40.72 6.61
CA GLY A 373 -0.93 -40.85 5.78
C GLY A 373 -0.71 -41.23 4.32
N ILE A 374 0.47 -41.73 3.95
CA ILE A 374 0.71 -42.29 2.60
C ILE A 374 0.33 -43.77 2.61
N GLN A 375 -0.93 -44.09 2.88
CA GLN A 375 -1.48 -45.44 2.69
C GLN A 375 -2.95 -45.35 2.24
N ASN A 376 -3.18 -44.74 1.08
CA ASN A 376 -4.32 -45.06 0.21
C ASN A 376 -4.00 -44.60 -1.21
N ASN A 377 -4.26 -45.45 -2.20
CA ASN A 377 -3.97 -45.26 -3.63
C ASN A 377 -4.82 -44.15 -4.31
N ASN A 378 -5.29 -43.15 -3.57
CA ASN A 378 -6.15 -42.08 -4.06
C ASN A 378 -5.39 -40.75 -4.12
N PHE A 379 -5.01 -40.31 -5.33
CA PHE A 379 -4.41 -39.00 -5.63
C PHE A 379 -5.35 -37.80 -5.39
N ALA A 380 -6.54 -38.00 -4.82
CA ALA A 380 -7.54 -36.95 -4.66
C ALA A 380 -7.29 -36.14 -3.39
N LEU A 381 -7.22 -34.82 -3.52
CA LEU A 381 -7.15 -33.89 -2.38
C LEU A 381 -8.46 -33.94 -1.55
N LYS A 382 -8.39 -33.69 -0.23
CA LYS A 382 -9.60 -33.70 0.64
C LYS A 382 -10.67 -32.70 0.20
N SER A 383 -10.28 -31.65 -0.52
CA SER A 383 -11.17 -30.66 -1.13
C SER A 383 -12.00 -31.16 -2.32
N TYR A 384 -11.77 -32.38 -2.83
CA TYR A 384 -12.50 -32.91 -3.99
C TYR A 384 -14.02 -32.90 -3.77
N GLY A 385 -14.77 -32.15 -4.58
CA GLY A 385 -16.21 -32.04 -4.47
C GLY A 385 -16.71 -31.23 -3.27
N VAL A 386 -15.85 -30.40 -2.66
CA VAL A 386 -16.24 -29.44 -1.61
C VAL A 386 -16.68 -28.12 -2.26
N LEU A 387 -17.74 -27.52 -1.74
CA LEU A 387 -18.17 -26.15 -2.07
C LEU A 387 -17.32 -25.20 -1.24
N LYS A 388 -16.85 -24.09 -1.82
CA LYS A 388 -16.08 -23.03 -1.14
C LYS A 388 -16.84 -21.72 -1.30
N PRO A 389 -17.00 -20.88 -0.26
CA PRO A 389 -17.57 -19.54 -0.44
C PRO A 389 -16.71 -18.74 -1.42
N ASP A 390 -17.32 -17.90 -2.25
CA ASP A 390 -16.61 -17.07 -3.24
C ASP A 390 -15.97 -15.83 -2.59
N ILE A 391 -15.32 -16.04 -1.43
CA ILE A 391 -14.35 -15.15 -0.81
C ILE A 391 -12.96 -15.50 -1.32
N THR A 392 -12.07 -14.51 -1.42
CA THR A 392 -10.70 -14.68 -1.89
C THR A 392 -9.79 -15.10 -0.74
N PHE A 393 -9.19 -16.28 -0.87
CA PHE A 393 -8.17 -16.80 0.05
C PHE A 393 -6.78 -16.24 -0.31
N PHE A 394 -5.84 -16.25 0.62
CA PHE A 394 -4.44 -15.97 0.33
C PHE A 394 -3.89 -16.99 -0.67
N GLY A 395 -3.25 -16.51 -1.74
CA GLY A 395 -2.79 -17.33 -2.87
C GLY A 395 -3.85 -17.52 -3.97
N GLU A 396 -5.09 -17.07 -3.76
CA GLU A 396 -6.16 -17.11 -4.77
C GLU A 396 -6.21 -15.80 -5.55
N ALA A 397 -6.54 -15.88 -6.85
CA ALA A 397 -6.72 -14.69 -7.67
C ALA A 397 -7.94 -13.88 -7.22
N LEU A 398 -7.82 -12.55 -7.21
CA LEU A 398 -8.96 -11.66 -6.94
C LEU A 398 -10.02 -11.77 -8.04
N PRO A 399 -11.30 -11.43 -7.74
CA PRO A 399 -12.36 -11.43 -8.75
C PRO A 399 -11.98 -10.56 -9.96
N SER A 400 -12.28 -11.01 -11.17
CA SER A 400 -11.95 -10.29 -12.41
C SER A 400 -12.48 -8.84 -12.45
N LYS A 401 -13.60 -8.58 -11.76
CA LYS A 401 -14.18 -7.23 -11.57
C LYS A 401 -13.17 -6.26 -10.97
N PHE A 402 -12.33 -6.69 -10.04
CA PHE A 402 -11.27 -5.86 -9.45
C PHE A 402 -10.31 -5.38 -10.54
N HIS A 403 -9.69 -6.30 -11.28
CA HIS A 403 -8.69 -5.97 -12.30
C HIS A 403 -9.25 -5.15 -13.47
N LYS A 404 -10.51 -5.39 -13.85
CA LYS A 404 -11.17 -4.62 -14.90
C LYS A 404 -11.43 -3.17 -14.46
N THR A 405 -12.04 -3.00 -13.29
CA THR A 405 -12.46 -1.67 -12.81
C THR A 405 -11.26 -0.80 -12.43
N ILE A 406 -10.25 -1.38 -11.77
CA ILE A 406 -9.13 -0.60 -11.23
C ILE A 406 -8.33 0.11 -12.33
N ARG A 407 -8.14 -0.55 -13.49
CA ARG A 407 -7.46 0.03 -14.67
C ARG A 407 -8.17 1.28 -15.20
N GLU A 408 -9.50 1.31 -15.15
CA GLU A 408 -10.29 2.45 -15.61
C GLU A 408 -10.39 3.55 -14.55
N ASP A 409 -10.54 3.17 -13.29
CA ASP A 409 -10.85 4.09 -12.20
C ASP A 409 -9.61 4.88 -11.74
N ILE A 410 -8.41 4.27 -11.77
CA ILE A 410 -7.16 4.93 -11.36
C ILE A 410 -6.94 6.26 -12.09
N MET A 411 -7.17 6.27 -13.41
CA MET A 411 -6.93 7.45 -14.25
C MET A 411 -8.03 8.53 -14.13
N LYS A 412 -9.20 8.16 -13.60
CA LYS A 412 -10.36 9.05 -13.47
C LYS A 412 -10.48 9.66 -12.07
N CYS A 413 -9.93 8.99 -11.07
CA CYS A 413 -10.01 9.38 -9.66
C CYS A 413 -9.48 10.80 -9.43
N ASP A 414 -10.25 11.63 -8.69
CA ASP A 414 -9.84 12.99 -8.30
C ASP A 414 -9.68 13.15 -6.77
N LEU A 415 -10.01 12.13 -5.99
CA LEU A 415 -9.83 12.05 -4.53
C LEU A 415 -9.87 10.58 -4.08
N LEU A 416 -8.83 10.14 -3.36
CA LEU A 416 -8.79 8.81 -2.72
C LEU A 416 -9.06 8.95 -1.22
N ILE A 417 -9.97 8.13 -0.68
CA ILE A 417 -10.23 8.04 0.76
C ILE A 417 -10.08 6.58 1.19
N CYS A 418 -9.09 6.28 2.02
CA CYS A 418 -8.89 4.96 2.63
C CYS A 418 -9.49 4.95 4.04
N ILE A 419 -10.35 3.99 4.34
CA ILE A 419 -11.12 3.96 5.60
C ILE A 419 -11.06 2.60 6.28
N GLY A 420 -10.69 2.58 7.56
CA GLY A 420 -10.79 1.38 8.39
C GLY A 420 -9.92 0.21 7.92
N THR A 421 -8.75 0.48 7.33
CA THR A 421 -7.84 -0.55 6.83
C THR A 421 -6.39 -0.27 7.21
N SER A 422 -5.64 -1.33 7.47
CA SER A 422 -4.19 -1.28 7.66
C SER A 422 -3.39 -1.36 6.37
N LEU A 423 -4.05 -1.55 5.21
CA LEU A 423 -3.42 -1.66 3.88
C LEU A 423 -2.26 -2.68 3.82
N LYS A 424 -2.40 -3.82 4.50
CA LYS A 424 -1.36 -4.86 4.55
C LYS A 424 -1.49 -5.96 3.50
N VAL A 425 -2.58 -5.99 2.72
CA VAL A 425 -2.89 -7.08 1.79
C VAL A 425 -2.87 -6.57 0.36
N ALA A 426 -1.91 -7.04 -0.42
CA ALA A 426 -1.82 -6.81 -1.86
C ALA A 426 -2.81 -7.73 -2.61
N PRO A 427 -3.26 -7.35 -3.82
CA PRO A 427 -2.92 -6.13 -4.56
C PRO A 427 -3.74 -4.89 -4.14
N VAL A 428 -4.68 -5.01 -3.20
CA VAL A 428 -5.54 -3.88 -2.77
C VAL A 428 -4.72 -2.78 -2.11
N SER A 429 -3.69 -3.13 -1.34
CA SER A 429 -2.76 -2.15 -0.75
C SER A 429 -2.06 -1.27 -1.79
N GLU A 430 -1.85 -1.78 -3.01
CA GLU A 430 -1.12 -1.06 -4.06
C GLU A 430 -1.93 0.03 -4.75
N ILE A 431 -3.25 0.09 -4.53
CA ILE A 431 -4.10 1.15 -5.08
C ILE A 431 -3.54 2.53 -4.71
N VAL A 432 -3.05 2.73 -3.49
CA VAL A 432 -2.47 4.01 -3.03
C VAL A 432 -1.24 4.44 -3.84
N ASN A 433 -0.50 3.46 -4.39
CA ASN A 433 0.70 3.68 -5.20
C ASN A 433 0.38 3.82 -6.70
N MET A 434 -0.76 3.27 -7.15
CA MET A 434 -1.20 3.33 -8.54
C MET A 434 -1.91 4.65 -8.90
N ILE A 435 -2.54 5.30 -7.92
CA ILE A 435 -3.24 6.57 -8.12
C ILE A 435 -2.27 7.69 -8.56
N PRO A 436 -2.63 8.52 -9.57
CA PRO A 436 -1.77 9.59 -10.05
C PRO A 436 -1.31 10.52 -8.91
N ALA A 437 -0.05 10.92 -8.93
CA ALA A 437 0.60 11.60 -7.80
C ALA A 437 -0.07 12.92 -7.36
N TYR A 438 -0.81 13.58 -8.26
CA TYR A 438 -1.51 14.84 -8.00
C TYR A 438 -2.83 14.66 -7.25
N VAL A 439 -3.38 13.44 -7.23
CA VAL A 439 -4.66 13.14 -6.57
C VAL A 439 -4.48 13.18 -5.06
N PRO A 440 -5.27 13.98 -4.33
CA PRO A 440 -5.24 13.99 -2.88
C PRO A 440 -5.62 12.63 -2.29
N GLN A 441 -4.88 12.16 -1.30
CA GLN A 441 -5.14 10.92 -0.58
C GLN A 441 -5.40 11.19 0.90
N VAL A 442 -6.53 10.69 1.41
CA VAL A 442 -6.96 10.86 2.80
C VAL A 442 -7.08 9.49 3.48
N LEU A 443 -6.56 9.37 4.70
CA LEU A 443 -6.76 8.22 5.57
C LEU A 443 -7.77 8.57 6.68
N ILE A 444 -8.74 7.69 6.90
CA ILE A 444 -9.62 7.70 8.06
C ILE A 444 -9.45 6.36 8.75
N ASN A 445 -8.69 6.31 9.84
CA ASN A 445 -8.41 5.04 10.51
C ASN A 445 -8.10 5.25 11.98
N LYS A 446 -8.23 4.22 12.82
CA LYS A 446 -7.85 4.32 14.22
C LYS A 446 -6.34 4.55 14.39
N ASP A 447 -5.54 3.88 13.55
CA ASP A 447 -4.08 3.91 13.59
C ASP A 447 -3.48 4.44 12.28
N PRO A 448 -2.31 5.09 12.30
CA PRO A 448 -1.62 5.52 11.09
C PRO A 448 -1.11 4.32 10.26
N VAL A 449 -1.05 4.48 8.94
CA VAL A 449 -0.52 3.46 8.01
C VAL A 449 0.92 3.82 7.63
N LYS A 450 1.88 3.32 8.40
CA LYS A 450 3.31 3.73 8.33
C LYS A 450 4.03 3.46 7.00
N HIS A 451 3.47 2.62 6.14
CA HIS A 451 4.04 2.29 4.82
C HIS A 451 3.37 3.03 3.66
N ALA A 452 2.42 3.92 3.94
CA ALA A 452 1.76 4.77 2.94
C ALA A 452 1.89 6.25 3.33
N GLU A 453 1.88 7.14 2.34
CA GLU A 453 2.06 8.59 2.53
C GLU A 453 0.78 9.33 2.13
N PHE A 454 -0.16 9.41 3.08
CA PHE A 454 -1.43 10.14 2.93
C PHE A 454 -1.22 11.64 3.08
N ASP A 455 -1.96 12.47 2.35
CA ASP A 455 -1.87 13.92 2.50
C ASP A 455 -2.51 14.39 3.81
N ILE A 456 -3.61 13.75 4.21
CA ILE A 456 -4.30 13.98 5.48
C ILE A 456 -4.61 12.63 6.14
N GLU A 457 -4.31 12.51 7.43
CA GLU A 457 -4.68 11.39 8.28
C GLU A 457 -5.63 11.87 9.38
N LEU A 458 -6.85 11.33 9.40
CA LEU A 458 -7.86 11.57 10.42
C LEU A 458 -7.95 10.33 11.30
N LEU A 459 -7.26 10.39 12.43
CA LEU A 459 -7.11 9.30 13.38
C LEU A 459 -8.28 9.27 14.36
N GLY A 460 -8.94 8.13 14.48
CA GLY A 460 -10.09 7.96 15.38
C GLY A 460 -11.10 6.92 14.90
N PHE A 461 -12.26 6.87 15.55
CA PHE A 461 -13.36 6.00 15.12
C PHE A 461 -13.98 6.53 13.83
N CYS A 462 -14.05 5.69 12.80
CA CYS A 462 -14.44 6.14 11.46
C CYS A 462 -15.88 6.70 11.36
N ASP A 463 -16.83 6.20 12.17
CA ASP A 463 -18.19 6.76 12.27
C ASP A 463 -18.19 8.19 12.84
N ASP A 464 -17.32 8.46 13.81
CA ASP A 464 -17.14 9.78 14.42
C ASP A 464 -16.49 10.75 13.42
N VAL A 465 -15.43 10.30 12.72
CA VAL A 465 -14.78 11.08 11.66
C VAL A 465 -15.76 11.40 10.52
N ALA A 466 -16.56 10.43 10.08
CA ALA A 466 -17.60 10.63 9.06
C ALA A 466 -18.63 11.67 9.51
N THR A 467 -19.01 11.63 10.79
CA THR A 467 -19.92 12.63 11.39
C THR A 467 -19.33 14.03 11.35
N VAL A 468 -18.07 14.21 11.78
CA VAL A 468 -17.36 15.50 11.72
C VAL A 468 -17.30 16.05 10.31
N VAL A 469 -16.95 15.21 9.33
CA VAL A 469 -16.84 15.61 7.92
C VAL A 469 -18.21 16.00 7.36
N ALA A 470 -19.26 15.22 7.65
CA ALA A 470 -20.62 15.53 7.22
C ALA A 470 -21.14 16.84 7.83
N GLN A 471 -20.93 17.06 9.14
CA GLN A 471 -21.26 18.30 9.82
C GLN A 471 -20.57 19.51 9.19
N LYS A 472 -19.24 19.44 8.97
CA LYS A 472 -18.48 20.51 8.29
C LYS A 472 -18.90 20.71 6.83
N CYS A 473 -19.42 19.65 6.19
CA CYS A 473 -19.96 19.74 4.85
C CYS A 473 -21.38 20.33 4.79
N GLU A 474 -22.06 20.45 5.94
CA GLU A 474 -23.50 20.71 6.04
C GLU A 474 -24.32 19.66 5.28
N TRP A 475 -23.90 18.39 5.39
CA TRP A 475 -24.56 17.24 4.78
C TRP A 475 -25.18 16.34 5.84
N ASP A 476 -26.28 15.68 5.47
CA ASP A 476 -26.97 14.72 6.32
C ASP A 476 -26.63 13.28 5.90
N ILE A 477 -26.11 12.49 6.84
CA ILE A 477 -25.85 11.07 6.61
C ILE A 477 -27.19 10.31 6.66
N PRO A 478 -27.57 9.54 5.62
CA PRO A 478 -28.83 8.79 5.57
C PRO A 478 -28.75 7.51 6.44
N HIS A 479 -28.59 7.69 7.75
CA HIS A 479 -28.51 6.61 8.74
C HIS A 479 -29.50 6.88 9.88
N LYS A 480 -30.10 5.82 10.43
CA LYS A 480 -31.10 5.90 11.52
C LYS A 480 -30.60 6.67 12.75
N ASP A 481 -29.31 6.61 13.04
CA ASP A 481 -28.70 7.26 14.20
C ASP A 481 -28.30 8.73 13.95
N TRP A 482 -28.46 9.24 12.71
CA TRP A 482 -28.01 10.58 12.34
C TRP A 482 -28.70 11.68 13.16
N GLU A 483 -30.01 11.86 12.96
CA GLU A 483 -30.78 12.96 13.57
C GLU A 483 -30.81 12.88 15.11
N GLY A 484 -30.88 11.67 15.66
CA GLY A 484 -31.05 11.46 17.10
C GLY A 484 -29.76 11.53 17.92
N LYS A 485 -28.62 11.12 17.34
CA LYS A 485 -27.37 10.89 18.08
C LYS A 485 -26.18 11.59 17.46
N LEU A 486 -25.92 11.37 16.18
CA LEU A 486 -24.65 11.78 15.56
C LEU A 486 -24.62 13.27 15.20
N LYS A 487 -25.71 13.81 14.60
CA LYS A 487 -25.77 15.18 14.07
C LYS A 487 -25.46 16.26 15.11
N LYS A 488 -25.80 16.02 16.39
CA LYS A 488 -25.57 16.94 17.52
C LYS A 488 -24.34 16.60 18.35
N LYS A 489 -23.67 15.47 18.08
CA LYS A 489 -22.46 15.05 18.82
C LYS A 489 -21.33 16.03 18.50
N ARG A 490 -20.61 16.46 19.53
CA ARG A 490 -19.42 17.32 19.42
C ARG A 490 -18.16 16.47 19.44
N PHE A 491 -17.11 16.97 18.80
CA PHE A 491 -15.85 16.26 18.64
C PHE A 491 -14.68 17.21 18.83
N ASP A 492 -13.65 16.74 19.50
CA ASP A 492 -12.38 17.43 19.63
C ASP A 492 -11.48 16.99 18.47
N VAL A 493 -11.07 17.94 17.63
CA VAL A 493 -10.20 17.71 16.46
C VAL A 493 -8.84 18.35 16.74
N ASN A 494 -7.89 17.52 17.15
CA ASN A 494 -6.57 17.95 17.59
C ASN A 494 -5.52 17.66 16.50
N GLU A 495 -4.85 18.68 15.97
CA GLU A 495 -3.71 18.47 15.06
C GLU A 495 -2.48 18.01 15.85
N ILE A 496 -1.98 16.80 15.58
CA ILE A 496 -0.80 16.22 16.24
C ILE A 496 0.47 16.67 15.52
N GLU A 497 0.44 16.62 14.19
CA GLU A 497 1.48 17.12 13.30
C GLU A 497 0.82 17.52 11.98
N ARG A 498 1.58 18.19 11.09
CA ARG A 498 1.04 18.71 9.83
C ARG A 498 0.36 17.59 9.02
N GLY A 499 -0.95 17.73 8.81
CA GLY A 499 -1.74 16.75 8.06
C GLY A 499 -2.11 15.49 8.84
N VAL A 500 -1.97 15.48 10.17
CA VAL A 500 -2.37 14.36 11.04
C VAL A 500 -3.19 14.91 12.20
N PHE A 501 -4.44 14.44 12.29
CA PHE A 501 -5.42 14.91 13.26
C PHE A 501 -5.94 13.74 14.09
N ASN A 502 -6.04 13.90 15.40
CA ASN A 502 -6.77 12.99 16.27
C ASN A 502 -8.19 13.52 16.48
N ILE A 503 -9.19 12.66 16.29
CA ILE A 503 -10.61 12.99 16.43
C ILE A 503 -11.22 12.13 17.53
N GLU A 504 -11.63 12.78 18.61
CA GLU A 504 -12.22 12.15 19.78
C GLU A 504 -13.61 12.72 20.06
N ALA A 505 -14.46 11.95 20.72
CA ALA A 505 -15.76 12.45 21.19
C ALA A 505 -15.52 13.54 22.24
N GLY A 506 -16.07 14.73 22.00
CA GLY A 506 -15.96 15.84 22.94
C GLY A 506 -16.69 15.56 24.24
N SER A 507 -16.27 16.24 25.31
CA SER A 507 -16.99 16.18 26.59
C SER A 507 -18.42 16.72 26.42
N PRO A 508 -19.44 16.11 27.07
CA PRO A 508 -20.72 16.78 27.24
C PRO A 508 -20.50 18.09 28.01
N GLU A 509 -21.08 19.19 27.56
CA GLU A 509 -21.12 20.45 28.34
C GLU A 509 -21.84 20.29 29.68
#